data_AF-A0A2S1LHK1-F1
#
_entry.id   AF-A0A2S1LHK1-F1
#
_cell.length_a   1.000
_cell.length_b   1.000
_cell.length_c   1.000
_cell.angle_alpha   90.00
_cell.angle_beta   90.00
_cell.angle_gamma   90.00
#
_symmetry.space_group_name_H-M   'P 1'
#
loop_
_entity.id
_entity.type
_entity.pdbx_description
1 polymer ?
#
loop_
_entity_poly.entity_id
_entity_poly.type
_entity_poly.pdbx_seq_one_letter_code
_entity_poly.pdbx_strand_id
1 'polypeptide(L)'
;MKKLIIIVLVSIGFFFTGCEKESITGTPSYSDVTWYASNGLNVTTATVTPPPTEIVAGKALSVYDLSQGALTHEWKISTGASFLLPGFKNASPVGTVNDLTAFIDPSKGLTTTDYTVFILFPTAGDYTVTLRDTFKEKVTYKGSVPVEAVLIDGVWVFEQTFKIKVI
;
A
#
# COMPACT_ATOMS: atom_id res chain seq x y z
N MET A 1 54.80 -0.98 24.32
CA MET A 1 54.26 -0.25 23.14
C MET A 1 53.89 -1.17 21.97
N LYS A 2 54.74 -2.13 21.54
CA LYS A 2 54.42 -3.06 20.43
C LYS A 2 53.17 -3.94 20.67
N LYS A 3 52.88 -4.33 21.92
CA LYS A 3 51.68 -5.11 22.27
C LYS A 3 50.37 -4.30 22.27
N LEU A 4 50.43 -2.97 22.38
CA LEU A 4 49.25 -2.09 22.30
C LEU A 4 48.80 -1.88 20.84
N ILE A 5 49.75 -1.86 19.89
CA ILE A 5 49.48 -1.67 18.46
C ILE A 5 48.67 -2.84 17.88
N ILE A 6 48.92 -4.08 18.35
CA ILE A 6 48.21 -5.27 17.89
C ILE A 6 46.73 -5.25 18.35
N ILE A 7 46.46 -4.75 19.56
CA ILE A 7 45.10 -4.67 20.11
C ILE A 7 44.26 -3.62 19.36
N VAL A 8 44.87 -2.50 18.96
CA VAL A 8 44.22 -1.46 18.13
C VAL A 8 43.96 -1.95 16.70
N LEU A 9 44.85 -2.75 16.11
CA LEU A 9 44.64 -3.29 14.76
C LEU A 9 43.51 -4.34 14.71
N VAL A 10 43.35 -5.16 15.75
CA VAL A 10 42.30 -6.20 15.80
C VAL A 10 40.91 -5.59 16.04
N SER A 11 40.82 -4.47 16.76
CA SER A 11 39.55 -3.79 17.05
C SER A 11 39.00 -2.95 15.88
N ILE A 12 39.83 -2.62 14.88
CA ILE A 12 39.40 -1.95 13.64
C ILE A 12 38.78 -2.95 12.64
N GLY A 13 39.08 -4.25 12.73
CA GLY A 13 38.56 -5.28 11.81
C GLY A 13 37.09 -5.67 12.04
N PHE A 14 36.48 -5.30 13.16
CA PHE A 14 35.12 -5.72 13.53
C PHE A 14 34.02 -4.72 13.13
N PHE A 15 34.35 -3.55 12.56
CA PHE A 15 33.37 -2.51 12.23
C PHE A 15 32.89 -2.52 10.77
N PHE A 16 33.32 -3.48 9.95
CA PHE A 16 32.96 -3.52 8.51
C PHE A 16 31.89 -4.55 8.14
N THR A 17 31.26 -5.24 9.10
CA THR A 17 29.99 -5.93 8.82
C THR A 17 28.86 -4.91 8.82
N GLY A 18 28.92 -3.98 7.86
CA GLY A 18 27.76 -3.18 7.49
C GLY A 18 26.65 -4.14 7.06
N CYS A 19 25.42 -3.84 7.45
CA CYS A 19 24.24 -4.53 6.94
C CYS A 19 24.25 -4.34 5.41
N GLU A 20 24.67 -5.37 4.66
CA GLU A 20 24.35 -5.42 3.25
C GLU A 20 22.83 -5.37 3.18
N LYS A 21 22.30 -4.35 2.50
CA LYS A 21 20.93 -4.41 2.03
C LYS A 21 20.92 -5.53 1.00
N GLU A 22 20.71 -6.77 1.44
CA GLU A 22 20.28 -7.83 0.54
C GLU A 22 18.98 -7.31 -0.07
N SER A 23 19.08 -6.74 -1.28
CA SER A 23 17.93 -6.57 -2.12
C SER A 23 17.46 -7.98 -2.42
N ILE A 24 16.29 -8.36 -1.90
CA ILE A 24 15.60 -9.58 -2.32
C ILE A 24 15.41 -9.42 -3.83
N THR A 25 16.23 -10.12 -4.60
CA THR A 25 16.19 -10.09 -6.06
C THR A 25 15.30 -11.23 -6.52
N GLY A 26 14.20 -10.88 -7.19
CA GLY A 26 13.20 -11.83 -7.69
C GLY A 26 11.90 -11.83 -6.89
N THR A 27 10.83 -12.27 -7.55
CA THR A 27 9.53 -12.53 -6.92
C THR A 27 9.72 -13.60 -5.84
N PRO A 28 9.21 -13.40 -4.60
CA PRO A 28 9.24 -14.43 -3.57
C PRO A 28 8.70 -15.76 -4.11
N SER A 29 9.26 -16.87 -3.63
CA SER A 29 8.81 -18.22 -4.02
C SER A 29 7.45 -18.59 -3.44
N TYR A 30 6.90 -17.75 -2.56
CA TYR A 30 5.59 -17.90 -1.93
C TYR A 30 4.68 -16.75 -2.35
N SER A 31 3.39 -17.04 -2.44
CA SER A 31 2.36 -16.04 -2.73
C SER A 31 1.50 -15.75 -1.50
N ASP A 32 1.29 -14.48 -1.20
CA ASP A 32 0.34 -14.04 -0.17
C ASP A 32 -0.23 -12.68 -0.55
N VAL A 33 -1.43 -12.38 -0.06
CA VAL A 33 -2.13 -11.12 -0.36
C VAL A 33 -2.48 -10.39 0.91
N THR A 34 -2.05 -9.13 1.00
CA THR A 34 -2.38 -8.27 2.13
C THR A 34 -2.13 -6.81 1.79
N TRP A 35 -2.80 -5.92 2.51
CA TRP A 35 -2.66 -4.48 2.34
C TRP A 35 -2.64 -3.79 3.70
N TYR A 36 -2.14 -2.56 3.69
CA TYR A 36 -2.26 -1.65 4.82
C TYR A 36 -2.84 -0.32 4.35
N ALA A 37 -3.56 0.36 5.24
CA ALA A 37 -4.11 1.67 4.97
C ALA A 37 -4.07 2.54 6.23
N SER A 38 -3.85 3.84 6.05
CA SER A 38 -3.82 4.81 7.16
C SER A 38 -5.12 4.83 7.97
N ASN A 39 -6.23 4.53 7.29
CA ASN A 39 -7.53 4.26 7.88
C ASN A 39 -7.90 2.83 7.52
N GLY A 40 -8.40 2.05 8.47
CA GLY A 40 -8.75 0.65 8.22
C GLY A 40 -9.72 0.53 7.03
N LEU A 41 -9.39 -0.36 6.09
CA LEU A 41 -10.22 -0.66 4.94
C LEU A 41 -11.09 -1.88 5.21
N ASN A 42 -12.40 -1.67 5.19
CA ASN A 42 -13.35 -2.72 5.52
C ASN A 42 -13.61 -3.63 4.31
N VAL A 43 -13.38 -4.93 4.49
CA VAL A 43 -13.56 -5.96 3.46
C VAL A 43 -15.04 -6.22 3.21
N THR A 44 -15.46 -6.03 1.97
CA THR A 44 -16.82 -6.37 1.50
C THR A 44 -16.77 -7.66 0.69
N THR A 45 -17.67 -8.60 0.98
CA THR A 45 -17.86 -9.84 0.22
C THR A 45 -19.32 -9.99 -0.19
N ALA A 46 -19.64 -11.07 -0.90
CA ALA A 46 -21.04 -11.39 -1.26
C ALA A 46 -21.95 -11.60 -0.04
N THR A 47 -21.39 -11.95 1.12
CA THR A 47 -22.16 -12.26 2.35
C THR A 47 -21.92 -11.26 3.47
N VAL A 48 -20.90 -10.40 3.37
CA VAL A 48 -20.55 -9.42 4.41
C VAL A 48 -20.46 -8.03 3.81
N THR A 49 -21.31 -7.12 4.28
CA THR A 49 -21.28 -5.70 3.91
C THR A 49 -21.02 -4.85 5.15
N PRO A 50 -19.74 -4.54 5.47
CA PRO A 50 -19.41 -3.68 6.59
C PRO A 50 -19.74 -2.21 6.27
N PRO A 51 -19.76 -1.31 7.27
CA PRO A 51 -19.81 0.12 7.02
C PRO A 51 -18.61 0.59 6.18
N PRO A 52 -18.77 1.64 5.36
CA PRO A 52 -17.67 2.21 4.60
C PRO A 52 -16.60 2.80 5.52
N THR A 53 -15.36 2.87 5.04
CA THR A 53 -14.29 3.58 5.73
C THR A 53 -14.53 5.08 5.62
N GLU A 54 -14.63 5.78 6.77
CA GLU A 54 -14.86 7.22 6.80
C GLU A 54 -13.55 8.01 6.67
N ILE A 55 -13.55 9.01 5.77
CA ILE A 55 -12.43 9.92 5.51
C ILE A 55 -12.97 11.35 5.48
N VAL A 56 -12.23 12.31 6.03
CA VAL A 56 -12.60 13.73 5.95
C VAL A 56 -12.22 14.30 4.58
N ALA A 57 -13.12 15.04 3.95
CA ALA A 57 -12.85 15.70 2.66
C ALA A 57 -11.55 16.53 2.70
N GLY A 58 -10.76 16.44 1.63
CA GLY A 58 -9.47 17.11 1.51
C GLY A 58 -8.31 16.44 2.27
N LYS A 59 -8.55 15.35 3.00
CA LYS A 59 -7.48 14.51 3.58
C LYS A 59 -7.12 13.38 2.63
N ALA A 60 -5.85 12.98 2.68
CA ALA A 60 -5.35 11.85 1.92
C ALA A 60 -5.53 10.54 2.69
N LEU A 61 -5.94 9.49 1.97
CA LEU A 61 -5.85 8.10 2.41
C LEU A 61 -4.56 7.50 1.85
N SER A 62 -3.67 7.03 2.72
CA SER A 62 -2.48 6.28 2.30
C SER A 62 -2.81 4.80 2.27
N VAL A 63 -2.55 4.12 1.16
CA VAL A 63 -2.70 2.65 1.05
C VAL A 63 -1.45 2.02 0.46
N TYR A 64 -1.19 0.79 0.92
CA TYR A 64 0.00 0.01 0.61
C TYR A 64 -0.45 -1.38 0.24
N ASP A 65 -0.10 -1.84 -0.95
CA ASP A 65 -0.09 -3.25 -1.26
C ASP A 65 1.18 -3.88 -0.68
N LEU A 66 0.97 -4.91 0.13
CA LEU A 66 2.01 -5.66 0.82
C LEU A 66 2.06 -7.10 0.33
N SER A 67 1.34 -7.41 -0.75
CA SER A 67 1.28 -8.73 -1.36
C SER A 67 2.66 -9.22 -1.80
N GLN A 68 2.87 -10.52 -1.65
CA GLN A 68 4.09 -11.22 -2.01
C GLN A 68 3.76 -12.22 -3.12
N GLY A 69 4.68 -12.42 -4.06
CA GLY A 69 4.45 -13.38 -5.14
C GLY A 69 3.53 -12.90 -6.27
N ALA A 70 3.06 -11.64 -6.24
CA ALA A 70 2.18 -11.09 -7.27
C ALA A 70 2.90 -10.99 -8.64
N LEU A 71 2.18 -11.36 -9.70
CA LEU A 71 2.61 -11.20 -11.10
C LEU A 71 2.32 -9.80 -11.62
N THR A 72 1.18 -9.26 -11.22
CA THR A 72 0.76 -7.88 -11.49
C THR A 72 0.10 -7.30 -10.25
N HIS A 73 0.20 -5.99 -10.12
CA HIS A 73 -0.42 -5.20 -9.07
C HIS A 73 -1.10 -3.97 -9.68
N GLU A 74 -2.31 -3.64 -9.23
CA GLU A 74 -3.02 -2.43 -9.62
C GLU A 74 -3.88 -1.89 -8.46
N TRP A 75 -3.77 -0.57 -8.24
CA TRP A 75 -4.79 0.20 -7.52
C TRP A 75 -5.70 0.92 -8.50
N LYS A 76 -7.00 0.89 -8.25
CA LYS A 76 -8.02 1.64 -8.99
C LYS A 76 -8.88 2.49 -8.05
N ILE A 77 -9.13 3.74 -8.42
CA ILE A 77 -9.98 4.68 -7.67
C ILE A 77 -11.21 5.09 -8.48
N SER A 78 -12.32 5.41 -7.82
CA SER A 78 -13.51 5.96 -8.49
C SER A 78 -13.28 7.39 -8.97
N THR A 79 -14.05 7.80 -9.98
CA THR A 79 -14.06 9.19 -10.48
C THR A 79 -14.25 10.20 -9.34
N GLY A 80 -13.56 11.34 -9.45
CA GLY A 80 -13.59 12.41 -8.46
C GLY A 80 -12.55 12.28 -7.36
N ALA A 81 -11.89 11.13 -7.23
CA ALA A 81 -10.67 10.98 -6.43
C ALA A 81 -9.42 11.12 -7.32
N SER A 82 -8.27 11.44 -6.71
CA SER A 82 -6.99 11.59 -7.42
C SER A 82 -5.85 10.95 -6.65
N PHE A 83 -4.88 10.39 -7.36
CA PHE A 83 -3.60 10.00 -6.76
C PHE A 83 -2.72 11.23 -6.50
N LEU A 84 -1.96 11.19 -5.40
CA LEU A 84 -1.01 12.24 -5.03
C LEU A 84 0.44 11.77 -5.17
N LEU A 85 1.32 12.72 -5.50
CA LEU A 85 2.76 12.61 -5.33
C LEU A 85 3.12 12.47 -3.83
N PRO A 86 4.22 11.78 -3.48
CA PRO A 86 4.68 11.71 -2.09
C PRO A 86 5.20 13.07 -1.58
N GLY A 87 5.43 13.16 -0.27
CA GLY A 87 6.14 14.29 0.35
C GLY A 87 5.26 15.40 0.94
N PHE A 88 3.93 15.28 0.85
CA PHE A 88 3.01 16.14 1.59
C PHE A 88 2.96 15.76 3.08
N LYS A 89 2.60 16.71 3.93
CA LYS A 89 2.35 16.48 5.36
C LYS A 89 0.85 16.39 5.61
N ASN A 90 0.37 15.22 6.05
CA ASN A 90 -1.02 15.02 6.49
C ASN A 90 -1.38 15.87 7.72
N ALA A 91 -0.37 16.24 8.50
CA ALA A 91 -0.50 17.10 9.66
C ALA A 91 -0.38 18.57 9.26
N SER A 92 -1.53 19.22 9.10
CA SER A 92 -1.63 20.57 9.65
C SER A 92 -2.22 20.45 11.06
N PRO A 93 -1.82 21.30 12.02
CA PRO A 93 -2.49 21.39 13.31
C PRO A 93 -4.00 21.55 13.09
N VAL A 94 -4.78 21.00 14.03
CA VAL A 94 -6.24 21.12 14.12
C VAL A 94 -6.72 22.45 13.53
N GLY A 95 -7.41 22.41 12.39
CA GLY A 95 -8.05 23.57 11.78
C GLY A 95 -7.61 23.94 10.35
N THR A 96 -6.48 23.44 9.84
CA THR A 96 -6.08 23.72 8.45
C THR A 96 -6.08 22.43 7.61
N VAL A 97 -7.03 22.29 6.70
CA VAL A 97 -6.88 21.34 5.59
C VAL A 97 -5.81 21.95 4.68
N ASN A 98 -4.60 21.38 4.67
CA ASN A 98 -3.62 21.75 3.66
C ASN A 98 -4.27 21.41 2.32
N ASP A 99 -4.35 22.37 1.41
CA ASP A 99 -4.80 22.09 0.05
C ASP A 99 -3.83 21.10 -0.59
N LEU A 100 -4.29 19.85 -0.76
CA LEU A 100 -3.49 18.78 -1.34
C LEU A 100 -3.59 18.76 -2.87
N THR A 101 -4.34 19.66 -3.50
CA THR A 101 -4.49 19.68 -4.97
C THR A 101 -3.17 19.92 -5.70
N ALA A 102 -2.24 20.66 -5.09
CA ALA A 102 -0.89 20.88 -5.61
C ALA A 102 -0.04 19.60 -5.67
N PHE A 103 -0.44 18.55 -4.96
CA PHE A 103 0.23 17.25 -4.96
C PHE A 103 -0.45 16.24 -5.88
N ILE A 104 -1.53 16.60 -6.58
CA ILE A 104 -2.16 15.68 -7.56
C ILE A 104 -1.11 15.28 -8.59
N ASP A 105 -0.94 13.97 -8.77
CA ASP A 105 0.00 13.41 -9.73
C ASP A 105 -0.61 13.47 -11.15
N PRO A 106 -0.16 14.39 -12.03
CA PRO A 106 -0.77 14.56 -13.35
C PRO A 106 -0.44 13.40 -14.30
N SER A 107 0.51 12.53 -13.92
CA SER A 107 0.87 11.36 -14.72
C SER A 107 -0.08 10.17 -14.51
N LYS A 108 -0.91 10.22 -13.46
CA LYS A 108 -1.83 9.15 -13.09
C LYS A 108 -3.27 9.51 -13.43
N GLY A 109 -3.99 8.51 -13.95
CA GLY A 109 -5.44 8.57 -14.11
C GLY A 109 -6.15 7.99 -12.90
N LEU A 110 -7.12 7.10 -13.17
CA LEU A 110 -7.88 6.39 -12.13
C LEU A 110 -7.26 5.05 -11.75
N THR A 111 -6.13 4.66 -12.36
CA THR A 111 -5.39 3.44 -12.04
C THR A 111 -3.89 3.71 -11.94
N THR A 112 -3.19 2.85 -11.19
CA THR A 112 -1.72 2.87 -11.07
C THR A 112 -1.20 1.50 -10.63
N THR A 113 0.05 1.19 -10.97
CA THR A 113 0.76 -0.04 -10.55
C THR A 113 1.75 0.21 -9.41
N ASP A 114 1.66 1.36 -8.76
CA ASP A 114 2.51 1.69 -7.60
C ASP A 114 2.04 0.91 -6.37
N TYR A 115 2.95 0.18 -5.72
CA TYR A 115 2.63 -0.54 -4.47
C TYR A 115 2.12 0.38 -3.35
N THR A 116 2.61 1.63 -3.29
CA THR A 116 2.20 2.62 -2.30
C THR A 116 1.56 3.80 -2.99
N VAL A 117 0.33 4.13 -2.61
CA VAL A 117 -0.40 5.26 -3.18
C VAL A 117 -1.04 6.11 -2.10
N PHE A 118 -1.23 7.38 -2.47
CA PHE A 118 -1.87 8.39 -1.65
C PHE A 118 -3.07 8.91 -2.42
N ILE A 119 -4.26 8.87 -1.84
CA ILE A 119 -5.51 9.15 -2.54
C ILE A 119 -6.19 10.35 -1.90
N LEU A 120 -6.44 11.39 -2.69
CA LEU A 120 -7.20 12.57 -2.30
C LEU A 120 -8.68 12.40 -2.66
N PHE A 121 -9.55 12.69 -1.70
CA PHE A 121 -10.98 12.84 -1.92
C PHE A 121 -11.38 14.31 -1.66
N PRO A 122 -11.61 15.12 -2.71
CA PRO A 122 -11.79 16.57 -2.56
C PRO A 122 -13.17 16.97 -2.02
N THR A 123 -14.19 16.13 -2.21
CA THR A 123 -15.59 16.45 -1.87
C THR A 123 -16.24 15.33 -1.08
N ALA A 124 -17.21 15.68 -0.24
CA ALA A 124 -18.04 14.68 0.45
C ALA A 124 -18.81 13.82 -0.57
N GLY A 125 -18.96 12.53 -0.26
CA GLY A 125 -19.57 11.58 -1.18
C GLY A 125 -19.15 10.12 -0.93
N ASP A 126 -19.60 9.24 -1.80
CA ASP A 126 -19.27 7.82 -1.78
C ASP A 126 -18.22 7.53 -2.86
N TYR A 127 -17.13 6.88 -2.47
CA TYR A 127 -16.01 6.55 -3.34
C TYR A 127 -15.63 5.08 -3.19
N THR A 128 -14.84 4.58 -4.15
CA THR A 128 -14.29 3.23 -4.09
C THR A 128 -12.79 3.24 -4.35
N VAL A 129 -12.07 2.38 -3.63
CA VAL A 129 -10.67 2.05 -3.88
C VAL A 129 -10.60 0.53 -4.10
N THR A 130 -9.95 0.08 -5.16
CA THR A 130 -9.88 -1.35 -5.52
C THR A 130 -8.42 -1.78 -5.60
N LEU A 131 -8.09 -2.86 -4.89
CA LEU A 131 -6.85 -3.60 -5.07
C LEU A 131 -7.11 -4.74 -6.05
N ARG A 132 -6.30 -4.86 -7.10
CA ARG A 132 -6.34 -5.99 -8.03
C ARG A 132 -4.93 -6.53 -8.26
N ASP A 133 -4.71 -7.75 -7.79
CA ASP A 133 -3.44 -8.46 -7.94
C ASP A 133 -3.65 -9.79 -8.68
N THR A 134 -2.60 -10.28 -9.33
CA THR A 134 -2.62 -11.59 -9.98
C THR A 134 -1.50 -12.48 -9.49
N PHE A 135 -1.73 -13.80 -9.45
CA PHE A 135 -0.81 -14.78 -8.85
C PHE A 135 -0.74 -16.07 -9.69
N LYS A 136 0.39 -16.78 -9.55
CA LYS A 136 0.57 -18.11 -10.17
C LYS A 136 -0.22 -19.21 -9.46
N GLU A 137 -0.47 -19.03 -8.18
CA GLU A 137 -1.16 -19.98 -7.31
C GLU A 137 -2.28 -19.29 -6.55
N LYS A 138 -3.20 -20.07 -5.97
CA LYS A 138 -4.32 -19.54 -5.20
C LYS A 138 -3.80 -18.84 -3.95
N VAL A 139 -4.18 -17.58 -3.79
CA VAL A 139 -4.01 -16.83 -2.53
C VAL A 139 -5.35 -16.58 -1.87
N THR A 140 -5.34 -16.40 -0.56
CA THR A 140 -6.51 -16.07 0.24
C THR A 140 -6.11 -15.02 1.25
N TYR A 141 -6.76 -13.85 1.23
CA TYR A 141 -6.66 -12.89 2.32
C TYR A 141 -7.25 -13.50 3.59
N LYS A 142 -6.46 -13.53 4.68
CA LYS A 142 -6.80 -14.21 5.94
C LYS A 142 -7.26 -13.26 7.06
N GLY A 143 -7.85 -12.12 6.71
CA GLY A 143 -8.44 -11.23 7.71
C GLY A 143 -9.72 -11.78 8.34
N SER A 144 -10.42 -10.94 9.11
CA SER A 144 -11.67 -11.32 9.80
C SER A 144 -12.75 -11.86 8.85
N VAL A 145 -12.72 -11.40 7.60
CA VAL A 145 -13.53 -11.93 6.52
C VAL A 145 -12.57 -12.43 5.43
N PRO A 146 -12.46 -13.75 5.22
CA PRO A 146 -11.54 -14.27 4.22
C PRO A 146 -12.03 -13.97 2.80
N VAL A 147 -11.09 -13.66 1.91
CA VAL A 147 -11.36 -13.40 0.49
C VAL A 147 -10.38 -14.21 -0.34
N GLU A 148 -10.90 -15.08 -1.19
CA GLU A 148 -10.08 -15.96 -2.03
C GLU A 148 -9.89 -15.35 -3.42
N ALA A 149 -8.70 -15.53 -3.99
CA ALA A 149 -8.49 -15.29 -5.41
C ALA A 149 -9.33 -16.26 -6.24
N VAL A 150 -9.79 -15.79 -7.41
CA VAL A 150 -10.57 -16.56 -8.37
C VAL A 150 -9.70 -16.86 -9.59
N LEU A 151 -9.74 -18.10 -10.08
CA LEU A 151 -9.02 -18.48 -11.30
C LEU A 151 -9.76 -17.94 -12.53
N ILE A 152 -9.11 -17.05 -13.29
CA ILE A 152 -9.63 -16.45 -14.51
C ILE A 152 -8.56 -16.60 -15.59
N ASP A 153 -8.91 -17.23 -16.72
CA ASP A 153 -8.02 -17.43 -17.87
C ASP A 153 -6.63 -18.01 -17.52
N GLY A 154 -6.59 -18.92 -16.54
CA GLY A 154 -5.37 -19.60 -16.10
C GLY A 154 -4.50 -18.82 -15.10
N VAL A 155 -4.96 -17.65 -14.63
CA VAL A 155 -4.29 -16.83 -13.62
C VAL A 155 -5.19 -16.64 -12.40
N TRP A 156 -4.63 -16.70 -11.20
CA TRP A 156 -5.38 -16.43 -9.97
C TRP A 156 -5.49 -14.92 -9.77
N VAL A 157 -6.71 -14.39 -9.76
CA VAL A 157 -7.01 -12.97 -9.63
C VAL A 157 -7.59 -12.70 -8.24
N PHE A 158 -6.90 -11.90 -7.45
CA PHE A 158 -7.46 -11.31 -6.24
C PHE A 158 -7.98 -9.92 -6.58
N GLU A 159 -9.23 -9.63 -6.26
CA GLU A 159 -9.80 -8.30 -6.41
C GLU A 159 -10.65 -7.96 -5.18
N GLN A 160 -10.31 -6.85 -4.53
CA GLN A 160 -11.08 -6.33 -3.40
C GLN A 160 -11.40 -4.86 -3.60
N THR A 161 -12.69 -4.55 -3.64
CA THR A 161 -13.19 -3.17 -3.63
C THR A 161 -13.53 -2.74 -2.20
N PHE A 162 -12.99 -1.60 -1.78
CA PHE A 162 -13.24 -0.95 -0.51
C PHE A 162 -14.16 0.25 -0.71
N LYS A 163 -15.20 0.34 0.11
CA LYS A 163 -16.15 1.47 0.10
C LYS A 163 -15.62 2.57 1.02
N ILE A 164 -15.53 3.78 0.49
CA ILE A 164 -15.07 4.96 1.22
C ILE A 164 -16.23 5.94 1.34
N LYS A 165 -16.50 6.43 2.55
CA LYS A 165 -17.44 7.51 2.81
C LYS A 165 -16.66 8.77 3.14
N VAL A 166 -16.82 9.81 2.33
CA VAL A 166 -16.14 11.09 2.55
C VAL A 166 -17.13 12.04 3.21
N ILE A 167 -16.75 12.57 4.37
CA ILE A 167 -17.55 13.46 5.23
C ILE A 167 -16.94 14.86 5.34
#